data_AF-A0A348WUI5-F1
#
_entry.id   AF-A0A348WUI5-F1
#
_cell.length_a   1.000
_cell.length_b   1.000
_cell.length_c   1.000
_cell.angle_alpha   90.00
_cell.angle_beta   90.00
_cell.angle_gamma   90.00
#
_symmetry.space_group_name_H-M   'P 1'
#
loop_
_entity.id
_entity.type
_entity.pdbx_description
1 polymer ?
#
loop_
_entity_poly.entity_id
_entity_poly.type
_entity_poly.pdbx_seq_one_letter_code
_entity_poly.pdbx_strand_id
1 'polypeptide(L)'
;MNYDDFGLRIEYVEYTVKKGDSLYNIAKKYDTTVSDLTDINMLTTNTIFPGQVLLVPKNSNAETDYYFENYVIKPGDTIELIATKLGVDPVLIGLYNDFATFQLIDGQTIKIPRNNTYIVKDTDTVDTVLATTNRTAEQILRANASTWLKSGSKIYL
;
A
#
# COMPACT_ATOMS: atom_id res chain seq x y z
N MET A 1 -1.98 11.44 12.00
CA MET A 1 -1.39 10.09 12.09
C MET A 1 -0.31 10.05 11.01
N ASN A 2 0.95 9.80 11.36
CA ASN A 2 2.03 9.75 10.37
C ASN A 2 2.01 8.38 9.68
N TYR A 3 2.20 8.36 8.36
CA TYR A 3 2.25 7.14 7.54
C TYR A 3 3.45 6.21 7.87
N ASP A 4 4.32 6.61 8.80
CA ASP A 4 5.56 5.92 9.15
C ASP A 4 5.37 4.68 10.04
N ASP A 5 4.22 4.49 10.68
CA ASP A 5 4.05 3.48 11.75
C ASP A 5 3.66 2.06 11.23
N PHE A 6 3.13 1.99 10.00
CA PHE A 6 2.64 0.74 9.38
C PHE A 6 3.69 -0.02 8.56
N GLY A 7 4.94 0.46 8.51
CA GLY A 7 6.03 -0.21 7.77
C GLY A 7 5.91 -0.16 6.24
N LEU A 8 4.85 0.46 5.71
CA LEU A 8 4.70 0.80 4.30
C LEU A 8 5.29 2.18 4.06
N ARG A 9 6.62 2.28 4.11
CA ARG A 9 7.30 3.47 3.61
C ARG A 9 7.28 3.38 2.09
N ILE A 10 6.39 4.12 1.43
CA ILE A 10 6.65 4.45 0.02
C ILE A 10 7.90 5.30 0.06
N GLU A 11 9.03 4.68 -0.28
CA GLU A 11 10.27 5.41 -0.41
C GLU A 11 10.21 6.21 -1.69
N TYR A 12 10.43 7.52 -1.58
CA TYR A 12 10.55 8.36 -2.75
C TYR A 12 12.02 8.56 -3.06
N VAL A 13 12.33 8.58 -4.35
CA VAL A 13 13.63 9.00 -4.86
C VAL A 13 13.42 10.24 -5.70
N GLU A 14 14.20 11.29 -5.44
CA GLU A 14 14.27 12.43 -6.35
C GLU A 14 14.99 12.01 -7.64
N TYR A 15 14.31 12.18 -8.77
CA TYR A 15 14.83 11.86 -10.09
C TYR A 15 14.86 13.10 -10.97
N THR A 16 16.05 13.49 -11.42
CA THR A 16 16.19 14.53 -12.45
C THR A 16 16.02 13.91 -13.83
N VAL A 17 14.99 14.36 -14.55
CA VAL A 17 14.64 13.93 -15.91
C VAL A 17 15.80 14.19 -16.86
N LYS A 18 16.13 13.19 -17.68
CA LYS A 18 17.22 13.24 -18.66
C LYS A 18 16.67 13.38 -20.08
N LYS A 19 17.52 13.80 -21.01
CA LYS A 19 17.17 13.86 -22.43
C LYS A 19 16.78 12.47 -22.94
N GLY A 20 15.55 12.34 -23.45
CA GLY A 20 14.99 11.08 -23.96
C GLY A 20 14.16 10.31 -22.93
N ASP A 21 14.03 10.80 -21.70
CA ASP A 21 13.13 10.21 -20.72
C ASP A 21 11.65 10.49 -21.06
N SER A 22 10.78 9.58 -20.62
CA SER A 22 9.33 9.72 -20.62
C SER A 22 8.77 9.22 -19.29
N LEU A 23 7.60 9.69 -18.88
CA LEU A 23 7.00 9.17 -17.65
C LEU A 23 6.86 7.64 -17.67
N TYR A 24 6.57 7.06 -18.84
CA TYR A 24 6.49 5.61 -19.01
C TYR A 24 7.80 4.89 -18.69
N ASN A 25 8.94 5.36 -19.24
CA ASN A 25 10.21 4.66 -19.02
C ASN A 25 10.77 4.90 -17.60
N ILE A 26 10.47 6.05 -16.99
CA ILE A 26 10.75 6.32 -15.57
C ILE A 26 9.90 5.40 -14.69
N ALA A 27 8.59 5.37 -14.90
CA ALA A 27 7.66 4.51 -14.16
C ALA A 27 8.12 3.06 -14.17
N LYS A 28 8.39 2.53 -15.37
CA LYS A 28 8.89 1.15 -15.55
C LYS A 28 10.22 0.90 -14.84
N LYS A 29 11.13 1.87 -14.84
CA LYS A 29 12.46 1.73 -14.21
C LYS A 29 12.37 1.65 -12.69
N TYR A 30 11.41 2.36 -12.10
CA TYR A 30 11.22 2.43 -10.64
C TYR A 30 10.06 1.57 -10.15
N ASP A 31 9.53 0.71 -11.02
CA ASP A 31 8.44 -0.22 -10.76
C ASP A 31 7.17 0.47 -10.22
N THR A 32 6.86 1.66 -10.74
CA THR A 32 5.66 2.43 -10.42
C THR A 32 4.81 2.65 -11.68
N THR A 33 3.70 3.38 -11.56
CA THR A 33 2.83 3.70 -12.68
C THR A 33 2.99 5.15 -13.14
N VAL A 34 2.56 5.42 -14.38
CA VAL A 34 2.49 6.80 -14.88
C VAL A 34 1.50 7.62 -14.06
N SER A 35 0.38 7.02 -13.62
CA SER A 35 -0.62 7.71 -12.78
C SER A 35 0.00 8.15 -11.46
N ASP A 36 0.69 7.25 -10.75
CA ASP A 36 1.34 7.59 -9.50
C ASP A 36 2.35 8.73 -9.69
N LEU A 37 3.14 8.67 -10.76
CA LEU A 37 4.08 9.74 -11.10
C LEU A 37 3.37 11.07 -11.38
N THR A 38 2.26 11.08 -12.11
CA THR A 38 1.52 12.31 -12.39
C THR A 38 0.86 12.87 -11.14
N ASP A 39 0.26 12.01 -10.32
CA ASP A 39 -0.49 12.40 -9.13
C ASP A 39 0.43 12.98 -8.06
N ILE A 40 1.54 12.30 -7.75
CA ILE A 40 2.52 12.75 -6.75
C ILE A 40 3.21 14.05 -7.17
N ASN A 41 3.47 14.22 -8.46
CA ASN A 41 4.17 15.41 -8.96
C ASN A 41 3.20 16.50 -9.45
N MET A 42 1.89 16.34 -9.22
CA MET A 42 0.83 17.27 -9.64
C MET A 42 0.92 17.64 -11.13
N LEU A 43 1.29 16.67 -11.98
CA LEU A 43 1.42 16.88 -13.42
C LEU A 43 0.04 16.82 -14.07
N THR A 44 -0.30 17.87 -14.81
CA THR A 44 -1.55 17.91 -15.57
C THR A 44 -1.45 17.25 -16.95
N THR A 45 -0.23 16.85 -17.35
CA THR A 45 0.06 16.19 -18.63
C THR A 45 1.18 15.17 -18.48
N ASN A 46 1.33 14.29 -19.47
CA ASN A 46 2.44 13.33 -19.51
C ASN A 46 3.76 13.90 -20.04
N THR A 47 3.82 15.21 -20.30
CA THR A 47 5.01 15.87 -20.83
C THR A 47 5.96 16.23 -19.69
N ILE A 48 7.22 15.81 -19.82
CA ILE A 48 8.32 16.12 -18.90
C ILE A 48 9.51 16.69 -19.66
N PHE A 49 10.31 17.51 -18.99
CA PHE A 49 11.44 18.21 -19.60
C PHE A 49 12.77 17.80 -18.97
N PRO A 50 13.86 17.69 -19.75
CA PRO A 50 15.18 17.45 -19.19
C PRO A 50 15.55 18.52 -18.14
N GLY A 51 16.03 18.07 -16.98
CA GLY A 51 16.34 18.92 -15.83
C GLY A 51 15.19 19.07 -14.83
N GLN A 52 13.96 18.66 -15.18
CA GLN A 52 12.84 18.61 -14.23
C GLN A 52 13.12 17.59 -13.13
N VAL A 53 12.84 17.93 -11.87
CA VAL A 53 12.94 17.00 -10.74
C VAL A 53 11.56 16.39 -10.49
N LEU A 54 11.50 15.06 -10.40
CA LEU A 54 10.31 14.30 -10.05
C LEU A 54 10.54 13.55 -8.74
N LEU A 55 9.54 13.52 -7.88
CA LEU A 55 9.41 12.53 -6.81
C LEU A 55 8.93 11.23 -7.43
N VAL A 56 9.80 10.23 -7.46
CA VAL A 56 9.47 8.92 -8.00
C VAL A 56 9.21 7.97 -6.83
N PRO A 57 7.97 7.50 -6.63
CA PRO A 57 7.70 6.45 -5.68
C PRO A 57 8.46 5.20 -6.15
N LYS A 58 9.27 4.67 -5.25
CA LYS A 58 9.87 3.36 -5.42
C LYS A 58 8.90 2.39 -4.77
N ASN A 59 8.24 1.60 -5.60
CA ASN A 59 7.70 0.34 -5.10
C ASN A 59 8.92 -0.50 -4.77
N SER A 60 9.38 -0.42 -3.52
CA SER A 60 10.24 -1.46 -2.99
C SER A 60 9.47 -2.75 -3.20
N ASN A 61 9.98 -3.60 -4.10
CA ASN A 61 9.59 -4.99 -4.27
C ASN A 61 9.83 -5.80 -2.98
N ALA A 62 9.30 -5.36 -1.85
CA ALA A 62 8.46 -6.25 -1.09
C ALA A 62 7.38 -6.66 -2.08
N GLU A 63 7.49 -7.87 -2.61
CA GLU A 63 6.37 -8.58 -3.21
C GLU A 63 5.13 -8.12 -2.45
N THR A 64 4.21 -7.42 -3.12
CA THR A 64 3.01 -6.94 -2.46
C THR A 64 2.23 -8.17 -2.06
N ASP A 65 2.54 -8.66 -0.87
CA ASP A 65 1.93 -9.75 -0.15
C ASP A 65 0.58 -9.22 0.32
N TYR A 66 -0.24 -8.73 -0.61
CA TYR A 66 -1.61 -8.38 -0.34
C TYR A 66 -2.46 -9.55 -0.77
N TYR A 67 -3.31 -10.01 0.15
CA TYR A 67 -4.50 -10.73 -0.26
C TYR A 67 -5.67 -9.73 -0.26
N PHE A 68 -6.72 -10.05 -1.02
CA PHE A 68 -7.87 -9.18 -1.14
C PHE A 68 -9.08 -9.79 -0.45
N GLU A 69 -9.66 -9.04 0.47
CA GLU A 69 -10.99 -9.32 1.01
C GLU A 69 -12.03 -8.53 0.23
N ASN A 70 -13.22 -9.10 0.07
CA ASN A 70 -14.34 -8.37 -0.52
C ASN A 70 -15.08 -7.60 0.58
N TYR A 71 -15.37 -6.34 0.32
CA TYR A 71 -16.21 -5.50 1.16
C TYR A 71 -17.39 -4.97 0.35
N VAL A 72 -18.60 -5.07 0.91
CA VAL A 72 -19.81 -4.52 0.29
C VAL A 72 -20.07 -3.14 0.87
N ILE A 73 -20.05 -2.12 0.02
CA ILE A 73 -20.30 -0.71 0.38
C ILE A 73 -21.69 -0.57 1.00
N LYS A 74 -21.76 0.13 2.13
CA LYS A 74 -22.98 0.41 2.87
C LYS A 74 -23.40 1.87 2.69
N PRO A 75 -24.71 2.19 2.87
CA PRO A 75 -25.19 3.56 2.83
C PRO A 75 -24.39 4.49 3.74
N GLY A 76 -23.82 5.53 3.16
CA GLY A 76 -23.00 6.54 3.87
C GLY A 76 -21.52 6.16 4.04
N ASP A 77 -21.07 5.04 3.49
CA ASP A 77 -19.65 4.72 3.46
C ASP A 77 -18.88 5.74 2.61
N THR A 78 -17.68 6.08 3.08
CA THR A 78 -16.65 6.74 2.29
C THR A 78 -15.40 5.87 2.33
N ILE A 79 -14.49 6.03 1.36
CA ILE A 79 -13.21 5.31 1.39
C ILE A 79 -12.49 5.54 2.72
N GLU A 80 -12.50 6.77 3.23
CA GLU A 80 -11.86 7.11 4.51
C GLU A 80 -12.48 6.39 5.71
N LEU A 81 -13.82 6.32 5.77
CA LEU A 81 -14.50 5.61 6.84
C LEU A 81 -14.26 4.10 6.77
N ILE A 82 -14.27 3.52 5.57
CA ILE A 82 -13.97 2.10 5.36
C ILE A 82 -12.51 1.81 5.75
N ALA A 83 -11.57 2.59 5.21
CA ALA A 83 -10.14 2.50 5.48
C ALA A 83 -9.83 2.56 6.98
N THR A 84 -10.35 3.57 7.67
CA THR A 84 -10.18 3.76 9.11
C THR A 84 -10.75 2.58 9.89
N LYS A 85 -11.96 2.14 9.55
CA LYS A 85 -12.62 1.03 10.24
C LYS A 85 -11.89 -0.30 10.05
N LEU A 86 -11.33 -0.51 8.87
CA LEU A 86 -10.65 -1.76 8.51
C LEU A 86 -9.15 -1.72 8.83
N GLY A 87 -8.59 -0.56 9.18
CA GLY A 87 -7.14 -0.41 9.38
C GLY A 87 -6.36 -0.62 8.07
N VAL A 88 -6.88 -0.09 6.96
CA VAL A 88 -6.27 -0.19 5.62
C VAL A 88 -6.01 1.21 5.11
N ASP A 89 -4.94 1.40 4.34
CA ASP A 89 -4.66 2.69 3.71
C ASP A 89 -5.75 3.02 2.66
N PRO A 90 -6.42 4.19 2.75
CA PRO A 90 -7.44 4.59 1.80
C PRO A 90 -6.93 4.70 0.35
N VAL A 91 -5.66 5.07 0.16
CA VAL A 91 -5.03 5.16 -1.16
C VAL A 91 -4.95 3.79 -1.82
N LEU A 92 -4.58 2.75 -1.06
CA LEU A 92 -4.51 1.39 -1.58
C LEU A 92 -5.90 0.87 -2.00
N ILE A 93 -6.96 1.21 -1.24
CA ILE A 93 -8.32 0.87 -1.64
C ILE A 93 -8.66 1.54 -2.98
N GLY A 94 -8.29 2.82 -3.16
CA GLY A 94 -8.45 3.54 -4.43
C GLY A 94 -7.75 2.85 -5.60
N LEU A 95 -6.45 2.57 -5.44
CA LEU A 95 -5.58 1.98 -6.45
C LEU A 95 -6.08 0.60 -6.93
N TYR A 96 -6.50 -0.28 -6.00
CA TYR A 96 -6.88 -1.66 -6.36
C TYR A 96 -8.33 -1.84 -6.83
N ASN A 97 -9.11 -0.76 -6.85
CA ASN A 97 -10.50 -0.77 -7.33
C ASN A 97 -10.74 0.18 -8.51
N ASP A 98 -9.65 0.64 -9.14
CA ASP A 98 -9.68 1.54 -10.31
C ASP A 98 -10.55 2.79 -10.09
N PHE A 99 -10.57 3.33 -8.86
CA PHE A 99 -11.35 4.51 -8.51
C PHE A 99 -10.64 5.78 -8.97
N ALA A 100 -10.65 6.02 -10.29
CA ALA A 100 -10.21 7.29 -10.85
C ALA A 100 -11.12 8.46 -10.44
N THR A 101 -12.36 8.20 -10.02
CA THR A 101 -13.33 9.20 -9.56
C THR A 101 -14.20 8.65 -8.42
N PHE A 102 -14.27 9.40 -7.31
CA PHE A 102 -14.65 8.94 -5.95
C PHE A 102 -16.11 8.52 -5.70
N GLN A 103 -16.89 8.10 -6.69
CA GLN A 103 -18.29 7.75 -6.42
C GLN A 103 -18.45 6.27 -6.04
N LEU A 104 -18.55 6.02 -4.74
CA LEU A 104 -18.97 4.73 -4.19
C LEU A 104 -20.46 4.50 -4.43
N ILE A 105 -20.82 3.27 -4.79
CA ILE A 105 -22.21 2.87 -5.00
C ILE A 105 -22.63 1.93 -3.88
N ASP A 106 -23.73 2.24 -3.19
CA ASP A 106 -24.29 1.37 -2.15
C ASP A 106 -24.55 -0.05 -2.72
N GLY A 107 -24.05 -1.06 -2.02
CA GLY A 107 -24.12 -2.47 -2.45
C GLY A 107 -23.03 -2.91 -3.42
N GLN A 108 -22.18 -2.01 -3.92
CA GLN A 108 -21.00 -2.39 -4.72
C GLN A 108 -20.00 -3.16 -3.86
N THR A 109 -19.42 -4.21 -4.45
CA THR A 109 -18.30 -4.92 -3.84
C THR A 109 -16.97 -4.31 -4.28
N ILE A 110 -16.09 -4.06 -3.31
CA ILE A 110 -14.73 -3.56 -3.51
C ILE A 110 -13.73 -4.53 -2.89
N LYS A 111 -12.51 -4.54 -3.44
CA LYS A 111 -11.36 -5.26 -2.93
C LYS A 111 -10.69 -4.43 -1.84
N ILE A 112 -10.50 -5.03 -0.69
CA ILE A 112 -9.75 -4.46 0.43
C ILE A 112 -8.39 -5.16 0.46
N PRO A 113 -7.30 -4.45 0.15
CA PRO A 113 -5.95 -4.99 0.28
C PRO A 113 -5.63 -5.23 1.76
N ARG A 114 -5.12 -6.42 2.06
CA ARG A 114 -4.73 -6.84 3.41
C ARG A 114 -3.31 -7.36 3.38
N ASN A 115 -2.46 -6.88 4.30
CA ASN A 115 -1.13 -7.46 4.47
C ASN A 115 -1.29 -8.96 4.74
N ASN A 116 -0.64 -9.77 3.91
CA ASN A 116 -0.46 -11.20 4.07
C ASN A 116 0.75 -11.48 4.96
N THR A 117 1.56 -10.46 5.26
CA THR A 117 2.77 -10.63 6.06
C THR A 117 3.02 -9.48 7.02
N TYR A 118 3.78 -9.78 8.08
CA TYR A 118 4.18 -8.84 9.11
C TYR A 118 5.67 -9.05 9.43
N ILE A 119 6.42 -7.96 9.58
CA ILE A 119 7.81 -8.02 10.04
C ILE A 119 7.82 -7.77 11.54
N VAL A 120 8.27 -8.77 12.30
CA VAL A 120 8.37 -8.67 13.75
C VAL A 120 9.42 -7.62 14.13
N LYS A 121 9.01 -6.60 14.87
CA LYS A 121 9.84 -5.55 15.46
C LYS A 121 10.45 -6.04 16.78
N ASP A 122 11.59 -5.45 17.19
CA ASP A 122 12.25 -5.77 18.47
C ASP A 122 11.33 -5.55 19.69
N THR A 123 10.37 -4.64 19.57
CA THR A 123 9.45 -4.25 20.64
C THR A 123 8.16 -5.07 20.68
N ASP A 124 7.98 -6.00 19.73
CA ASP A 124 6.74 -6.71 19.60
C ASP A 124 6.56 -7.78 20.68
N THR A 125 5.35 -7.85 21.23
CA THR A 125 4.87 -8.96 22.03
C THR A 125 3.83 -9.75 21.23
N VAL A 126 3.43 -10.91 21.76
CA VAL A 126 2.33 -11.70 21.20
C VAL A 126 1.11 -10.81 21.01
N ASP A 127 0.69 -10.13 22.08
CA ASP A 127 -0.54 -9.35 22.09
C ASP A 127 -0.48 -8.16 21.14
N THR A 128 0.67 -7.48 21.02
CA THR A 128 0.81 -6.34 20.09
C THR A 128 0.72 -6.80 18.64
N VAL A 129 1.30 -7.95 18.29
CA VAL A 129 1.22 -8.48 16.93
C VAL A 129 -0.20 -8.96 16.61
N LEU A 130 -0.87 -9.67 17.53
CA LEU A 130 -2.25 -10.10 17.33
C LEU A 130 -3.20 -8.91 17.13
N ALA A 131 -3.04 -7.86 17.95
CA ALA A 131 -3.83 -6.63 17.82
C ALA A 131 -3.53 -5.90 16.50
N THR A 132 -2.27 -5.76 16.13
CA THR A 132 -1.85 -5.02 14.91
C THR A 132 -2.29 -5.73 13.64
N THR A 133 -2.18 -7.06 13.62
CA THR A 133 -2.50 -7.88 12.44
C THR A 133 -3.98 -8.25 12.35
N ASN A 134 -4.76 -7.97 13.40
CA ASN A 134 -6.13 -8.41 13.55
C ASN A 134 -6.27 -9.94 13.30
N ARG A 135 -5.34 -10.72 13.88
CA ARG A 135 -5.28 -12.18 13.78
C ARG A 135 -5.30 -12.83 15.16
N THR A 136 -5.71 -14.09 15.21
CA THR A 136 -5.54 -14.94 16.39
C THR A 136 -4.19 -15.64 16.38
N ALA A 137 -3.72 -16.05 17.56
CA ALA A 137 -2.48 -16.83 17.67
C ALA A 137 -2.54 -18.11 16.84
N GLU A 138 -3.70 -18.76 16.77
CA GLU A 138 -3.89 -19.97 15.97
C GLU A 138 -3.75 -19.70 14.46
N GLN A 139 -4.30 -18.59 13.95
CA GLN A 139 -4.17 -18.21 12.54
C GLN A 139 -2.70 -18.00 12.17
N ILE A 140 -1.95 -17.26 12.99
CA ILE A 140 -0.52 -17.02 12.78
C ILE A 140 0.28 -18.33 12.88
N LEU A 141 0.00 -19.19 13.86
CA LEU A 141 0.73 -20.45 14.05
C LEU A 141 0.53 -21.42 12.87
N ARG A 142 -0.70 -21.52 12.35
CA ARG A 142 -1.00 -22.34 11.16
C ARG A 142 -0.21 -21.88 9.94
N ALA A 143 0.01 -20.57 9.82
CA ALA A 143 0.72 -19.98 8.69
C ALA A 143 2.26 -20.00 8.83
N ASN A 144 2.83 -20.18 10.04
CA ASN A 144 4.25 -19.93 10.32
C ASN A 144 5.02 -21.04 11.05
N ALA A 145 4.72 -22.31 10.77
CA ALA A 145 5.51 -23.50 11.17
C ALA A 145 6.29 -23.34 12.51
N SER A 146 5.55 -23.09 13.59
CA SER A 146 6.03 -23.06 14.99
C SER A 146 7.16 -22.08 15.36
N THR A 147 7.53 -21.12 14.49
CA THR A 147 8.56 -20.11 14.80
C THR A 147 7.93 -18.78 15.18
N TRP A 148 8.01 -18.42 16.48
CA TRP A 148 7.36 -17.24 17.05
C TRP A 148 8.35 -16.09 17.31
N LEU A 149 7.90 -14.85 17.08
CA LEU A 149 8.51 -13.52 17.33
C LEU A 149 10.04 -13.43 17.45
N LYS A 150 10.77 -14.02 16.51
CA LYS A 150 12.16 -13.60 16.34
C LYS A 150 12.17 -12.26 15.63
N SER A 151 12.70 -11.23 16.28
CA SER A 151 12.82 -9.91 15.67
C SER A 151 13.48 -9.97 14.29
N GLY A 152 12.97 -9.15 13.38
CA GLY A 152 13.33 -9.10 11.96
C GLY A 152 12.75 -10.24 11.13
N SER A 153 12.01 -11.19 11.72
CA SER A 153 11.41 -12.29 10.95
C SER A 153 10.12 -11.83 10.30
N LYS A 154 9.94 -12.26 9.04
CA LYS A 154 8.69 -12.16 8.30
C LYS A 154 7.77 -13.31 8.71
N ILE A 155 6.56 -12.97 9.18
CA ILE A 155 5.49 -13.93 9.45
C ILE A 155 4.33 -13.72 8.48
N TYR A 156 3.62 -14.78 8.12
CA TYR A 156 2.44 -14.79 7.27
C TYR A 156 1.15 -14.68 8.10
N LEU A 157 0.13 -13.97 7.60
CA LEU A 157 -1.07 -13.56 8.35
C LEU A 157 -2.34 -14.29 7.93
#